data_AF-A0A811LM02-F1
#
_entry.id   AF-A0A811LM02-F1
#
_cell.length_a   1.000
_cell.length_b   1.000
_cell.length_c   1.000
_cell.angle_alpha   90.00
_cell.angle_beta   90.00
_cell.angle_gamma   90.00
#
_symmetry.space_group_name_H-M   'P 1'
#
loop_
_entity.id
_entity.type
_entity.pdbx_description
1 polymer ?
#
loop_
_entity_poly.entity_id
_entity_poly.type
_entity_poly.pdbx_seq_one_letter_code
_entity_poly.pdbx_strand_id
1 'polypeptide(L)'
;MSQPVATQQRWHELVNLIAERLPPGNAKLLLTRFRVYDNIPRKKKQFLNFLRSSFHLNDNNIAESVWDSLQKELDVLKSEGVSIPADLFAKPQKKTYFGCHQQFPTPAPAPIPLCEVPSLPHVLPNRPAHATTKGPRSTRQPKAKRWEEIEDKMKEKGYISQR
;
A
#
# COMPACT_ATOMS: atom_id res chain seq x y z
N MET A 1 0.64 31.98 -11.68
CA MET A 1 -0.10 31.06 -10.80
C MET A 1 0.83 29.93 -10.39
N SER A 2 1.46 30.00 -9.22
CA SER A 2 2.29 28.89 -8.71
C SER A 2 1.38 27.81 -8.17
N GLN A 3 1.30 26.67 -8.87
CA GLN A 3 0.58 25.49 -8.40
C GLN A 3 1.16 25.05 -7.05
N PRO A 4 0.34 24.57 -6.10
CA PRO A 4 0.86 23.97 -4.88
C PRO A 4 1.59 22.68 -5.29
N VAL A 5 2.92 22.75 -5.32
CA VAL A 5 3.76 21.57 -5.56
C VAL A 5 3.36 20.54 -4.51
N ALA A 6 2.85 19.40 -4.97
CA ALA A 6 2.33 18.36 -4.09
C ALA A 6 3.40 18.01 -3.06
N THR A 7 3.01 17.89 -1.79
CA THR A 7 3.95 17.59 -0.68
C THR A 7 4.78 16.33 -0.96
N GLN A 8 4.23 15.35 -1.68
CA GLN A 8 4.97 14.18 -2.16
C GLN A 8 6.12 14.54 -3.12
N GLN A 9 5.89 15.43 -4.08
CA GLN A 9 6.89 15.77 -5.09
C GLN A 9 8.11 16.47 -4.46
N ARG A 10 7.87 17.40 -3.52
CA ARG A 10 8.96 18.00 -2.74
C ARG A 10 9.75 16.98 -1.92
N TRP A 11 9.07 15.99 -1.34
CA TRP A 11 9.75 14.90 -0.64
C TRP A 11 10.64 14.09 -1.58
N HIS A 12 10.15 13.80 -2.78
CA HIS A 12 10.91 13.08 -3.81
C HIS A 12 12.17 13.85 -4.24
N GLU A 13 12.04 15.16 -4.47
CA GLU A 13 13.16 16.05 -4.79
C GLU A 13 14.22 16.05 -3.69
N LEU A 14 13.81 16.15 -2.42
CA LEU A 14 14.74 16.07 -1.28
C LEU A 14 15.49 14.74 -1.23
N VAL A 15 14.78 13.62 -1.43
CA VAL A 15 15.42 12.30 -1.46
C VAL A 15 16.42 12.18 -2.61
N ASN A 16 16.11 12.75 -3.77
CA ASN A 16 17.01 12.76 -4.92
C ASN A 16 18.27 13.59 -4.67
N LEU A 17 18.13 14.77 -4.05
CA LEU A 17 19.26 15.61 -3.63
C LEU A 17 20.16 14.88 -2.62
N ILE A 18 19.55 14.24 -1.63
CA ILE A 18 20.26 13.42 -0.63
C ILE A 18 21.02 12.28 -1.31
N ALA A 19 20.39 11.59 -2.28
CA ALA A 19 21.02 10.50 -3.02
C ALA A 19 22.28 10.95 -3.78
N GLU A 20 22.28 12.16 -4.34
CA GLU A 20 23.42 12.70 -5.07
C GLU A 20 24.59 13.04 -4.13
N ARG A 21 24.29 13.62 -2.96
CA ARG A 21 25.26 14.06 -1.96
C ARG A 21 25.89 12.93 -1.14
N LEU A 22 25.16 11.83 -0.94
CA LEU A 22 25.68 10.67 -0.21
C LEU A 22 26.94 10.07 -0.89
N PRO A 23 27.90 9.56 -0.10
CA PRO A 23 29.04 8.82 -0.62
C PRO A 23 28.58 7.50 -1.28
N PRO A 24 29.41 6.90 -2.15
CA PRO A 24 29.10 5.61 -2.76
C PRO A 24 28.90 4.54 -1.68
N GLY A 25 27.76 3.85 -1.73
CA GLY A 25 27.38 2.82 -0.77
C GLY A 25 25.95 2.34 -0.95
N ASN A 26 25.50 1.45 -0.06
CA ASN A 26 24.17 0.85 -0.10
C ASN A 26 23.05 1.91 -0.06
N ALA A 27 23.23 2.96 0.76
CA ALA A 27 22.28 4.06 0.84
C ALA A 27 22.13 4.81 -0.50
N LYS A 28 23.25 5.20 -1.13
CA LYS A 28 23.22 5.87 -2.43
C LYS A 28 22.57 5.02 -3.52
N LEU A 29 22.94 3.74 -3.59
CA LEU A 29 22.38 2.81 -4.60
C LEU A 29 20.86 2.68 -4.45
N LEU A 30 20.36 2.51 -3.23
CA LEU A 30 18.93 2.34 -2.98
C LEU A 30 18.15 3.63 -3.22
N LEU A 31 18.64 4.76 -2.71
CA LEU A 31 17.98 6.05 -2.91
C LEU A 31 17.98 6.48 -4.38
N THR A 32 19.00 6.12 -5.17
CA THR A 32 18.99 6.36 -6.62
C THR A 32 17.86 5.58 -7.31
N ARG A 33 17.61 4.34 -6.87
CA ARG A 33 16.49 3.53 -7.41
C ARG A 33 15.12 4.04 -6.96
N PHE A 34 15.04 4.87 -5.92
CA PHE A 34 13.77 5.46 -5.51
C PHE A 34 13.19 6.40 -6.55
N ARG A 35 14.00 6.89 -7.51
CA ARG A 35 13.56 7.67 -8.66
C ARG A 35 12.42 7.02 -9.46
N VAL A 36 12.35 5.68 -9.46
CA VAL A 36 11.32 4.90 -10.16
C VAL A 36 9.96 4.92 -9.43
N TYR A 37 9.93 5.30 -8.14
CA TYR A 37 8.74 5.24 -7.31
C TYR A 37 8.20 6.63 -7.03
N ASP A 38 6.92 6.85 -7.33
CA ASP A 38 6.24 8.13 -7.08
C ASP A 38 5.84 8.33 -5.61
N ASN A 39 5.82 7.26 -4.82
CA ASN A 39 5.32 7.28 -3.45
C ASN A 39 6.32 6.67 -2.46
N ILE A 40 7.28 7.50 -2.05
CA ILE A 40 8.29 7.12 -1.07
C ILE A 40 7.72 7.35 0.34
N PRO A 41 7.77 6.36 1.25
CA PRO A 41 7.31 6.53 2.62
C PRO A 41 8.16 7.53 3.41
N ARG A 42 7.49 8.34 4.23
CA ARG A 42 8.11 9.37 5.10
C ARG A 42 8.38 8.89 6.53
N LYS A 43 7.94 7.68 6.89
CA LYS A 43 8.01 7.14 8.25
C LYS A 43 8.91 5.91 8.27
N LYS A 44 9.83 5.82 9.26
CA LYS A 44 10.80 4.71 9.40
C LYS A 44 10.16 3.34 9.20
N LYS A 45 9.11 2.98 9.97
CA LYS A 45 8.46 1.66 9.85
C LYS A 45 7.91 1.37 8.45
N GLN A 46 7.28 2.35 7.81
CA GLN A 46 6.73 2.18 6.46
C GLN A 46 7.85 2.11 5.42
N PHE A 47 8.92 2.86 5.63
CA PHE A 47 10.11 2.84 4.79
C PHE A 47 10.82 1.49 4.83
N LEU A 48 11.03 0.92 6.02
CA LEU A 48 11.62 -0.41 6.17
C LEU A 48 10.73 -1.48 5.49
N ASN A 49 9.41 -1.38 5.65
CA ASN A 49 8.49 -2.27 4.95
C ASN A 49 8.55 -2.10 3.43
N PHE A 50 8.69 -0.86 2.95
CA PHE A 50 8.85 -0.56 1.54
C PHE A 50 10.18 -1.11 0.98
N LEU A 51 11.27 -1.03 1.73
CA LEU A 51 12.54 -1.66 1.35
C LEU A 51 12.41 -3.18 1.25
N ARG A 52 11.73 -3.81 2.21
CA ARG A 52 11.45 -5.26 2.16
C ARG A 52 10.58 -5.65 0.97
N SER A 53 9.53 -4.88 0.67
CA SER A 53 8.58 -5.23 -0.39
C SER A 53 9.06 -4.88 -1.80
N SER A 54 9.73 -3.74 -1.94
CA SER A 54 10.06 -3.17 -3.24
C SER A 54 11.48 -3.53 -3.67
N PHE A 55 12.40 -3.71 -2.72
CA PHE A 55 13.81 -4.01 -2.97
C PHE A 55 14.23 -5.40 -2.49
N HIS A 56 13.30 -6.19 -1.93
CA HIS A 56 13.58 -7.52 -1.38
C HIS A 56 14.75 -7.54 -0.38
N LEU A 57 14.94 -6.42 0.35
CA LEU A 57 15.95 -6.31 1.39
C LEU A 57 15.44 -6.93 2.68
N ASN A 58 15.88 -8.15 2.97
CA ASN A 58 15.52 -8.87 4.19
C ASN A 58 16.37 -8.43 5.40
N ASP A 59 17.55 -7.85 5.14
CA ASP A 59 18.49 -7.43 6.18
C ASP A 59 18.06 -6.10 6.81
N ASN A 60 17.52 -6.21 8.03
CA ASN A 60 17.02 -5.05 8.78
C ASN A 60 18.13 -4.05 9.11
N ASN A 61 19.33 -4.53 9.40
CA ASN A 61 20.49 -3.67 9.72
C ASN A 61 20.84 -2.75 8.54
N ILE A 62 20.81 -3.28 7.32
CA ILE A 62 21.10 -2.49 6.10
C ILE A 62 19.97 -1.48 5.87
N ALA A 63 18.72 -1.92 6.00
CA ALA A 63 17.56 -1.04 5.81
C ALA A 63 17.51 0.11 6.83
N GLU A 64 17.89 -0.17 8.09
CA GLU A 64 17.99 0.85 9.14
C GLU A 64 19.15 1.79 8.90
N SER A 65 20.34 1.28 8.54
CA SER A 65 21.49 2.11 8.19
C SER A 65 21.20 3.08 7.04
N VAL A 66 20.45 2.63 6.02
CA VAL A 66 20.01 3.46 4.89
C VAL A 66 19.06 4.57 5.37
N TRP A 67 18.09 4.22 6.22
CA TRP A 67 17.17 5.20 6.80
C TRP A 67 17.89 6.24 7.66
N ASP A 68 18.83 5.80 8.50
CA ASP A 68 19.57 6.69 9.39
C ASP A 68 20.51 7.61 8.60
N SER A 69 21.13 7.10 7.52
CA SER A 69 21.91 7.94 6.59
C SER A 69 21.05 9.01 5.92
N LEU A 70 19.84 8.65 5.50
CA LEU A 70 18.88 9.59 4.92
C LEU A 70 18.46 10.66 5.93
N GLN A 71 18.17 10.28 7.18
CA GLN A 71 17.79 11.23 8.23
C GLN A 71 18.93 12.20 8.56
N LYS A 72 20.16 11.69 8.66
CA LYS A 72 21.33 12.50 8.95
C LYS A 72 21.55 13.57 7.89
N GLU A 73 21.46 13.20 6.61
CA GLU A 73 21.60 14.14 5.50
C GLU A 73 20.43 15.14 5.44
N LEU A 74 19.22 14.69 5.78
CA LEU A 74 18.05 15.56 5.88
C LEU A 74 18.23 16.64 6.97
N ASP A 75 18.81 16.28 8.12
CA ASP A 75 19.10 17.23 9.20
C ASP A 75 20.19 18.24 8.80
N VAL A 76 21.18 17.82 7.99
CA VAL A 76 22.18 18.72 7.42
C VAL A 76 21.51 19.72 6.49
N LEU A 77 20.67 19.27 5.55
CA LEU A 77 19.94 20.16 4.63
C LEU A 77 19.03 21.15 5.38
N LYS A 78 18.40 20.70 6.47
CA LYS A 78 17.60 21.56 7.34
C LYS A 78 18.45 22.65 7.99
N SER A 79 19.67 22.29 8.41
CA SER A 79 20.63 23.23 9.02
C SER A 79 21.20 24.22 8.00
N GLU A 80 21.30 23.82 6.73
CA GLU A 80 21.74 24.66 5.60
C GLU A 80 20.65 25.63 5.10
N GLY A 81 19.47 25.65 5.73
CA GLY A 81 18.39 26.57 5.40
C GLY A 81 17.52 26.11 4.23
N VAL A 82 17.61 24.85 3.80
CA VAL A 82 16.66 24.29 2.84
C VAL A 82 15.28 24.26 3.50
N SER A 83 14.32 24.99 2.92
CA SER A 83 12.95 25.06 3.42
C SER A 83 12.26 23.69 3.24
N ILE A 84 12.31 22.87 4.29
CA ILE A 84 11.56 21.61 4.38
C ILE A 84 10.15 21.99 4.86
N PRO A 85 9.11 21.89 4.02
CA PRO A 85 7.76 22.24 4.43
C PRO A 85 7.33 21.37 5.62
N ALA A 86 6.89 22.00 6.71
CA ALA A 86 6.45 21.31 7.93
C ALA A 86 5.30 20.30 7.65
N ASP A 87 4.52 20.57 6.60
CA ASP A 87 3.43 19.72 6.12
C ASP A 87 3.91 18.35 5.59
N LEU A 88 5.20 18.17 5.35
CA LEU A 88 5.76 16.87 4.95
C LEU A 88 5.61 15.82 6.03
N PHE A 89 5.73 16.18 7.30
CA PHE A 89 5.64 15.21 8.40
C PHE A 89 4.34 15.33 9.20
N ALA A 90 3.49 16.30 8.86
CA ALA A 90 2.19 16.49 9.48
C ALA A 90 1.34 15.21 9.34
N LYS A 91 0.75 14.77 10.45
CA LYS A 91 -0.18 13.63 10.44
C LYS A 91 -1.41 14.06 9.65
N PRO A 92 -1.89 13.28 8.67
CA PRO A 92 -3.18 13.58 8.06
C PRO A 92 -4.22 13.57 9.17
N GLN A 93 -4.92 14.70 9.33
CA GLN A 93 -6.10 14.82 10.20
C GLN A 93 -7.04 13.67 9.80
N LYS A 94 -7.19 12.68 10.69
CA LYS A 94 -8.12 11.58 10.44
C LYS A 94 -9.49 12.23 10.38
N LYS A 95 -10.11 12.29 9.20
CA LYS A 95 -11.55 12.53 9.11
C LYS A 95 -12.20 11.36 9.81
N THR A 96 -12.51 11.52 11.09
CA THR A 96 -13.39 10.62 11.82
C THR A 96 -14.72 10.72 11.09
N TYR A 97 -14.97 9.77 10.19
CA TYR A 97 -16.35 9.46 9.82
C TYR A 97 -17.00 9.01 11.12
N PHE A 98 -17.71 9.93 11.78
CA PHE A 98 -18.75 9.53 12.71
C PHE A 98 -19.74 8.74 11.87
N GLY A 99 -19.67 7.41 11.96
CA GLY A 99 -20.64 6.54 11.35
C GLY A 99 -22.00 6.87 11.95
N CYS A 100 -22.84 7.57 11.20
CA CYS A 100 -24.26 7.58 11.45
C CYS A 100 -24.76 6.14 11.29
N HIS A 101 -24.92 5.44 12.40
CA HIS A 101 -25.73 4.24 12.49
C HIS A 101 -27.19 4.69 12.27
N GLN A 102 -27.58 4.92 11.00
CA GLN A 102 -28.98 5.05 10.64
C GLN A 102 -29.62 3.71 10.94
N GLN A 103 -30.29 3.63 12.09
CA GLN A 103 -31.34 2.65 12.32
C GLN A 103 -32.41 2.92 11.27
N PHE A 104 -32.42 2.16 10.18
CA PHE A 104 -33.57 2.12 9.30
C PHE A 104 -34.73 1.55 10.13
N PRO A 105 -35.84 2.28 10.31
CA PRO A 105 -37.03 1.71 10.93
C PRO A 105 -37.51 0.58 10.01
N THR A 106 -37.48 -0.64 10.50
CA THR A 106 -38.08 -1.79 9.81
C THR A 106 -39.57 -1.50 9.64
N PRO A 107 -40.11 -1.50 8.40
CA PRO A 107 -41.54 -1.36 8.20
C PRO A 107 -42.26 -2.58 8.79
N ALA A 108 -43.33 -2.30 9.55
CA ALA A 108 -44.18 -3.31 10.16
C ALA A 108 -44.69 -4.32 9.11
N PRO A 109 -44.76 -5.63 9.44
CA PRO A 109 -45.29 -6.63 8.52
C PRO A 109 -46.79 -6.41 8.30
N ALA A 110 -47.19 -6.20 7.05
CA ALA A 110 -48.59 -6.12 6.65
C ALA A 110 -49.30 -7.48 6.87
N PRO A 111 -50.61 -7.48 7.22
CA PRO A 111 -51.38 -8.70 7.39
C PRO A 111 -51.57 -9.41 6.04
N ILE A 112 -51.16 -10.66 5.99
CA ILE A 112 -51.27 -11.55 4.83
C ILE A 112 -52.75 -11.99 4.72
N PRO A 113 -53.43 -11.84 3.56
CA PRO A 113 -54.78 -12.36 3.39
C PRO A 113 -54.76 -13.90 3.33
N LEU A 114 -55.74 -14.46 4.05
CA LEU A 114 -55.99 -15.88 4.23
C LEU A 114 -56.39 -16.53 2.89
N CYS A 115 -55.44 -17.14 2.19
CA CYS A 115 -55.74 -18.00 1.05
C CYS A 115 -55.60 -19.47 1.46
N GLU A 116 -56.79 -20.06 1.62
CA GLU A 116 -57.22 -21.45 1.45
C GLU A 116 -56.15 -22.54 1.30
N VAL A 117 -56.24 -23.52 2.18
CA VAL A 117 -55.41 -24.72 2.29
C VAL A 117 -55.93 -25.82 1.36
N PRO A 118 -55.15 -26.30 0.38
CA PRO A 118 -55.32 -27.63 -0.16
C PRO A 118 -54.35 -28.57 0.56
N SER A 119 -54.93 -29.51 1.31
CA SER A 119 -54.26 -30.61 1.99
C SER A 119 -53.34 -31.40 1.06
N LEU A 120 -52.04 -31.44 1.38
CA LEU A 120 -51.08 -32.42 0.86
C LEU A 120 -50.08 -32.81 1.96
N PRO A 121 -49.57 -34.06 1.94
CA PRO A 121 -49.16 -34.79 3.11
C PRO A 121 -47.82 -34.34 3.67
N HIS A 122 -47.73 -34.39 5.01
CA HIS A 122 -46.50 -34.26 5.77
C HIS A 122 -45.38 -35.14 5.23
N VAL A 123 -44.40 -34.51 4.59
CA VAL A 123 -43.04 -35.04 4.48
C VAL A 123 -42.13 -33.96 5.04
N LEU A 124 -41.58 -34.20 6.23
CA LEU A 124 -40.49 -33.40 6.79
C LEU A 124 -39.23 -33.67 5.97
N PRO A 125 -38.63 -32.69 5.27
CA PRO A 125 -37.22 -32.78 4.95
C PRO A 125 -36.43 -32.27 6.15
N ASN A 126 -35.69 -33.18 6.76
CA ASN A 126 -34.54 -32.87 7.63
C ASN A 126 -33.80 -31.65 7.06
N ARG A 127 -33.79 -30.53 7.79
CA ARG A 127 -33.03 -29.34 7.42
C ARG A 127 -31.56 -29.63 7.72
N PRO A 128 -30.69 -29.83 6.71
CA PRO A 128 -29.27 -29.92 7.00
C PRO A 128 -28.78 -28.52 7.39
N ALA A 129 -27.95 -28.47 8.44
CA ALA A 129 -27.27 -27.26 8.87
C ALA A 129 -26.64 -26.56 7.66
N HIS A 130 -26.82 -25.24 7.56
CA HIS A 130 -26.23 -24.41 6.52
C HIS A 130 -24.71 -24.58 6.55
N ALA A 131 -24.19 -25.44 5.68
CA ALA A 131 -22.79 -25.51 5.35
C ALA A 131 -22.41 -24.17 4.71
N THR A 132 -21.49 -23.45 5.35
CA THR A 132 -20.89 -22.25 4.79
C THR A 132 -20.12 -22.65 3.54
N THR A 133 -20.72 -22.47 2.37
CA THR A 133 -20.05 -22.69 1.08
C THR A 133 -18.99 -21.60 0.96
N LYS A 134 -17.77 -21.90 1.40
CA LYS A 134 -16.59 -21.11 1.04
C LYS A 134 -16.47 -21.18 -0.48
N GLY A 135 -16.80 -20.09 -1.16
CA GLY A 135 -16.60 -19.96 -2.59
C GLY A 135 -15.15 -20.28 -2.97
N PRO A 136 -14.88 -20.66 -4.23
CA PRO A 136 -13.55 -21.02 -4.69
C PRO A 136 -12.60 -19.85 -4.43
N ARG A 137 -11.68 -20.04 -3.48
CA ARG A 137 -10.58 -19.13 -3.21
C ARG A 137 -9.75 -19.07 -4.48
N SER A 138 -9.80 -17.94 -5.18
CA SER A 138 -8.93 -17.63 -6.33
C SER A 138 -7.52 -18.11 -6.02
N THR A 139 -7.09 -19.17 -6.71
CA THR A 139 -5.73 -19.69 -6.63
C THR A 139 -4.81 -18.59 -7.12
N ARG A 140 -4.21 -17.85 -6.18
CA ARG A 140 -3.11 -16.94 -6.50
C ARG A 140 -2.03 -17.80 -7.14
N GLN A 141 -1.75 -17.54 -8.42
CA GLN A 141 -0.59 -18.08 -9.10
C GLN A 141 0.64 -17.91 -8.19
N PRO A 142 1.49 -18.94 -8.02
CA PRO A 142 2.70 -18.81 -7.24
C PRO A 142 3.55 -17.66 -7.81
N LYS A 143 3.96 -16.72 -6.95
CA LYS A 143 4.63 -15.45 -7.32
C LYS A 143 5.83 -15.65 -8.25
N ALA A 144 6.48 -16.82 -8.24
CA ALA A 144 7.58 -17.17 -9.14
C ALA A 144 7.20 -17.05 -10.62
N LYS A 145 6.03 -17.55 -11.04
CA LYS A 145 5.60 -17.50 -12.46
C LYS A 145 5.36 -16.08 -12.97
N ARG A 146 5.05 -15.14 -12.07
CA ARG A 146 4.87 -13.73 -12.42
C ARG A 146 6.22 -13.01 -12.65
N TRP A 147 7.31 -13.52 -12.08
CA TRP A 147 8.63 -12.90 -12.21
C TRP A 147 9.30 -13.25 -13.54
N GLU A 148 9.21 -14.50 -13.99
CA GLU A 148 9.72 -14.91 -15.31
C GLU A 148 9.04 -14.12 -16.44
N GLU A 149 7.74 -13.89 -16.37
CA GLU A 149 6.99 -13.09 -17.35
C GLU A 149 7.40 -11.60 -17.36
N ILE A 150 7.84 -11.07 -16.21
CA ILE A 150 8.30 -9.67 -16.10
C ILE A 150 9.75 -9.52 -16.57
N GLU A 151 10.62 -10.49 -16.27
CA GLU A 151 12.00 -10.52 -16.77
C GLU A 151 12.02 -10.66 -18.30
N ASP A 152 11.18 -11.54 -18.86
CA ASP A 152 11.06 -11.72 -20.31
C ASP A 152 10.61 -10.42 -20.99
N LYS A 153 9.64 -9.72 -20.40
CA LYS A 153 9.16 -8.42 -20.87
C LYS A 153 10.17 -7.27 -20.74
N MET A 154 11.10 -7.36 -19.80
CA MET A 154 12.22 -6.41 -19.65
C MET A 154 13.35 -6.72 -20.64
N LYS A 155 13.56 -8.00 -20.95
CA LYS A 155 14.52 -8.47 -21.94
C LYS A 155 14.08 -8.09 -23.36
N GLU A 156 12.79 -8.25 -23.67
CA GLU A 156 12.17 -7.83 -24.93
C GLU A 156 12.30 -6.31 -25.14
N LYS A 157 12.16 -5.52 -24.07
CA LYS A 157 12.30 -4.06 -24.11
C LYS A 157 13.76 -3.57 -24.07
N GLY A 158 14.74 -4.47 -24.09
CA GLY A 158 16.16 -4.12 -24.16
C GLY A 158 16.72 -3.44 -22.91
N TYR A 159 16.01 -3.49 -21.77
CA TYR A 159 16.48 -2.86 -20.51
C TYR A 159 17.54 -3.69 -19.79
N ILE A 160 17.75 -4.95 -20.19
CA ILE A 160 18.69 -5.88 -19.58
C ILE A 160 19.56 -6.49 -20.69
N SER A 161 20.81 -6.03 -20.80
CA SER A 161 21.80 -6.63 -21.70
C SER A 161 22.45 -7.83 -21.01
N GLN A 162 22.43 -8.99 -21.64
CA GLN A 162 23.13 -10.18 -21.15
C GLN A 162 24.64 -9.92 -21.19
N ARG A 163 25.31 -10.20 -20.08
CA ARG A 163 26.76 -10.27 -20.00
C ARG A 163 27.18 -11.74 -20.02
#